data_AF-C5J8B2-F1
#
_entry.id   AF-C5J8B2-F1
#
_cell.length_a   1.000
_cell.length_b   1.000
_cell.length_c   1.000
_cell.angle_alpha   90.00
_cell.angle_beta   90.00
_cell.angle_gamma   90.00
#
_symmetry.space_group_name_H-M   'P 1'
#
loop_
_entity.id
_entity.type
_entity.pdbx_description
1 polymer ?
#
loop_
_entity_poly.entity_id
_entity_poly.type
_entity_poly.pdbx_seq_one_letter_code
_entity_poly.pdbx_strand_id
1 'polypeptide(L)'
;MAANMPVDMELKKAFKELQQQMIETSQKLKMSDIQIENLKRTIHHSKLTESEVSTMPEDTRMYMGVGRMFLLTDIYYIYSGL
;
A
#
# COMPACT_ATOMS: atom_id res chain seq x y z
N MET A 1 17.65 55.88 3.89
CA MET A 1 17.95 54.43 3.83
C MET A 1 17.27 53.74 5.01
N ALA A 2 16.01 53.32 4.87
CA ALA A 2 15.35 52.38 5.79
C ALA A 2 13.89 52.22 5.34
N ALA A 3 13.61 51.20 4.52
CA ALA A 3 12.26 50.68 4.32
C ALA A 3 12.38 49.29 3.67
N ASN A 4 13.21 48.41 4.25
CA ASN A 4 13.19 47.01 3.86
C ASN A 4 11.96 46.39 4.52
N MET A 5 10.89 46.26 3.74
CA MET A 5 9.53 46.03 4.20
C MET A 5 9.35 44.65 4.85
N PRO A 6 8.67 44.54 6.01
CA PRO A 6 8.36 43.26 6.67
C PRO A 6 7.61 42.27 5.76
N VAL A 7 6.85 42.80 4.79
CA VAL A 7 6.08 42.04 3.80
C VAL A 7 6.97 41.15 2.91
N ASP A 8 8.19 41.57 2.56
CA ASP A 8 9.09 40.78 1.70
C ASP A 8 9.69 39.57 2.47
N MET A 9 9.88 39.72 3.78
CA MET A 9 10.38 38.63 4.65
C MET A 9 9.29 37.59 4.92
N GLU A 10 8.04 38.01 5.14
CA GLU A 10 6.90 37.10 5.27
C GLU A 10 6.63 36.35 3.96
N LEU A 11 6.72 37.04 2.82
CA LEU A 11 6.55 36.42 1.52
C LEU A 11 7.62 35.35 1.24
N LYS A 12 8.90 35.65 1.50
CA LYS A 12 10.00 34.66 1.38
C LYS A 12 9.81 33.46 2.30
N LYS A 13 9.30 33.68 3.52
CA LYS A 13 9.00 32.60 4.47
C LYS A 13 7.85 31.73 3.96
N ALA A 14 6.76 32.33 3.51
CA ALA A 14 5.62 31.60 2.93
C ALA A 14 6.02 30.79 1.68
N PHE A 15 6.86 31.35 0.80
CA PHE A 15 7.39 30.61 -0.36
C PHE A 15 8.22 29.40 0.06
N LYS A 16 9.05 29.52 1.09
CA LYS A 16 9.85 28.41 1.61
C LYS A 16 8.98 27.32 2.24
N GLU A 17 7.96 27.71 3.00
CA GLU A 17 6.97 26.79 3.56
C GLU A 17 6.18 26.06 2.46
N LEU A 18 5.78 26.78 1.41
CA LEU A 18 5.06 26.19 0.28
C LEU A 18 5.96 25.22 -0.52
N GLN A 19 7.23 25.56 -0.74
CA GLN A 19 8.20 24.65 -1.35
C GLN A 19 8.39 23.38 -0.51
N GLN A 20 8.49 23.52 0.82
CA GLN A 20 8.59 22.40 1.73
C GLN A 20 7.35 21.50 1.65
N GLN A 21 6.14 22.08 1.69
CA GLN A 21 4.89 21.34 1.54
C GLN A 21 4.77 20.64 0.19
N MET A 22 5.22 21.28 -0.90
CA MET A 22 5.26 20.67 -2.23
C MET A 22 6.13 19.41 -2.22
N ILE A 23 7.34 19.48 -1.64
CA ILE A 23 8.27 18.36 -1.57
C ILE A 23 7.66 17.21 -0.75
N GLU A 24 7.11 17.51 0.43
CA GLU A 24 6.48 16.52 1.30
C GLU A 24 5.29 15.83 0.61
N THR A 25 4.46 16.61 -0.10
CA THR A 25 3.31 16.07 -0.85
C THR A 25 3.78 15.16 -1.97
N SER A 26 4.82 15.56 -2.73
CA SER A 26 5.38 14.73 -3.79
C SER A 26 5.95 13.41 -3.26
N GLN A 27 6.60 13.43 -2.10
CA GLN A 27 7.10 12.21 -1.45
C GLN A 27 5.96 11.29 -1.01
N LYS A 28 4.91 11.84 -0.40
CA LYS A 28 3.71 11.07 -0.01
C LYS A 28 3.01 10.45 -1.21
N LEU A 29 2.94 11.17 -2.34
CA LEU A 29 2.39 10.62 -3.58
C LEU A 29 3.19 9.41 -4.04
N LYS A 30 4.53 9.51 -4.13
CA LYS A 30 5.39 8.39 -4.51
C LYS A 30 5.22 7.18 -3.59
N MET A 31 5.12 7.40 -2.28
CA MET A 31 4.88 6.32 -1.32
C MET A 31 3.51 5.67 -1.52
N SER A 32 2.48 6.46 -1.84
CA SER A 32 1.14 5.96 -2.15
C SER A 32 1.15 5.13 -3.43
N ASP A 33 1.87 5.57 -4.47
CA ASP A 33 2.02 4.82 -5.71
C ASP A 33 2.68 3.45 -5.47
N ILE A 34 3.73 3.40 -4.64
CA ILE A 34 4.38 2.14 -4.25
C ILE A 34 3.41 1.22 -3.50
N GLN A 35 2.61 1.77 -2.57
CA GLN A 35 1.59 0.99 -1.86
C GLN A 35 0.54 0.44 -2.81
N ILE A 36 0.10 1.22 -3.79
CA ILE A 36 -0.86 0.79 -4.82
C ILE A 36 -0.28 -0.38 -5.63
N GLU A 37 0.96 -0.28 -6.09
CA GLU A 37 1.59 -1.37 -6.85
C GLU A 37 1.76 -2.65 -6.02
N ASN A 38 2.11 -2.52 -4.74
CA ASN A 38 2.16 -3.66 -3.81
C ASN A 38 0.78 -4.31 -3.64
N LEU A 39 -0.27 -3.50 -3.43
CA LEU A 39 -1.64 -4.00 -3.29
C LEU A 39 -2.13 -4.68 -4.59
N LYS A 40 -1.83 -4.12 -5.75
CA LYS A 40 -2.14 -4.75 -7.06
C LYS A 40 -1.49 -6.13 -7.17
N ARG A 41 -0.23 -6.25 -6.76
CA ARG A 41 0.48 -7.54 -6.77
C ARG A 41 -0.17 -8.55 -5.82
N THR A 42 -0.53 -8.13 -4.61
CA THR A 42 -1.24 -8.99 -3.65
C THR A 42 -2.58 -9.45 -4.21
N ILE A 43 -3.38 -8.54 -4.78
CA ILE A 43 -4.67 -8.87 -5.42
C ILE A 43 -4.49 -9.90 -6.55
N HIS A 44 -3.48 -9.70 -7.40
CA HIS A 44 -3.20 -10.64 -8.48
C HIS A 44 -2.81 -12.02 -7.94
N HIS A 45 -2.00 -12.07 -6.88
CA HIS A 45 -1.61 -13.31 -6.23
C HIS A 45 -2.79 -14.03 -5.56
N SER A 46 -3.66 -13.29 -4.85
CA SER A 46 -4.89 -13.83 -4.26
C SER A 46 -5.80 -14.43 -5.34
N LYS A 47 -6.04 -13.69 -6.42
CA LYS A 47 -6.87 -14.16 -7.55
C LYS A 47 -6.33 -15.41 -8.23
N LEU A 48 -5.01 -15.50 -8.39
CA LEU A 48 -4.38 -16.69 -8.96
C LEU A 48 -4.60 -17.90 -8.04
N THR A 49 -4.36 -17.72 -6.73
CA THR A 49 -4.57 -18.78 -5.75
C THR A 49 -6.04 -19.20 -5.68
N GLU A 50 -6.97 -18.24 -5.69
CA GLU A 50 -8.41 -18.49 -5.72
C GLU A 50 -8.81 -19.32 -6.95
N SER A 51 -8.29 -18.96 -8.13
CA SER A 51 -8.51 -19.71 -9.37
C SER A 51 -8.03 -21.16 -9.24
N GLU A 52 -6.81 -21.38 -8.77
CA GLU A 52 -6.27 -22.74 -8.59
C GLU A 52 -7.09 -23.55 -7.58
N VAL A 53 -7.42 -22.96 -6.43
CA VAL A 53 -8.21 -23.59 -5.36
C VAL A 53 -9.62 -23.96 -5.85
N SER A 54 -10.25 -23.09 -6.66
CA SER A 54 -11.59 -23.34 -7.22
C SER A 54 -11.65 -24.52 -8.19
N THR A 55 -10.53 -24.91 -8.79
CA THR A 55 -10.46 -26.09 -9.68
C THR A 55 -10.31 -27.41 -8.92
N MET A 56 -10.02 -27.35 -7.61
CA MET A 56 -9.84 -28.54 -6.79
C MET A 56 -11.19 -29.06 -6.26
N PRO A 57 -11.36 -30.38 -6.10
CA PRO A 57 -12.55 -30.95 -5.45
C PRO A 57 -12.73 -30.44 -4.02
N GLU A 58 -13.98 -30.27 -3.56
CA GLU A 58 -14.29 -29.75 -2.21
C GLU A 58 -13.71 -30.61 -1.07
N ASP A 59 -13.59 -31.93 -1.26
CA ASP A 59 -13.03 -32.87 -0.25
C ASP A 59 -11.49 -32.90 -0.22
N THR A 60 -10.83 -31.98 -0.93
CA THR A 60 -9.37 -31.95 -0.99
C THR A 60 -8.81 -31.41 0.32
N ARG A 61 -7.95 -32.19 0.99
CA ARG A 61 -7.20 -31.73 2.16
C ARG A 61 -6.26 -30.59 1.79
N MET A 62 -6.53 -29.39 2.28
CA MET A 62 -5.70 -28.20 2.03
C MET A 62 -4.89 -27.83 3.27
N TYR A 63 -3.76 -27.16 3.07
CA TYR A 63 -2.91 -26.71 4.17
C TYR A 63 -2.64 -25.21 4.06
N MET A 64 -3.00 -24.45 5.09
CA MET A 64 -2.76 -23.01 5.16
C MET A 64 -1.46 -22.70 5.90
N GLY A 65 -0.64 -21.83 5.31
CA GLY A 65 0.60 -21.36 5.93
C GLY A 65 0.33 -20.38 7.07
N VAL A 66 0.83 -20.68 8.27
CA VAL A 66 0.85 -19.76 9.42
C VAL A 66 2.30 -19.61 9.87
N GLY A 67 2.93 -18.51 9.44
CA GLY A 67 4.36 -18.27 9.67
C GLY A 67 5.23 -19.32 8.97
N ARG A 68 5.80 -20.26 9.73
CA ARG A 68 6.63 -21.36 9.23
C ARG A 68 5.95 -22.73 9.30
N MET A 69 4.70 -22.78 9.73
CA MET A 69 3.91 -24.01 9.86
C MET A 69 2.82 -24.07 8.80
N PHE A 70 2.36 -25.27 8.50
CA PHE A 70 1.23 -25.53 7.61
C PHE A 70 0.14 -26.27 8.39
N LEU A 71 -1.04 -25.66 8.50
CA LEU A 71 -2.18 -26.22 9.23
C LEU A 71 -3.15 -26.86 8.24
N LEU A 72 -3.53 -28.11 8.49
CA LEU A 72 -4.61 -28.75 7.75
C LEU A 72 -5.91 -27.96 7.95
N THR A 73 -6.56 -27.58 6.86
CA THR A 73 -7.78 -26.79 6.89
C THR A 73 -8.69 -27.13 5.72
N ASP A 74 -9.91 -26.60 5.78
CA ASP A 74 -10.94 -26.77 4.77
C ASP A 74 -10.84 -25.66 3.71
N ILE A 75 -11.38 -25.91 2.51
CA ILE A 75 -11.35 -24.97 1.38
C ILE A 75 -12.00 -23.63 1.75
N TYR A 76 -13.02 -23.65 2.59
CA TYR A 76 -13.68 -22.44 3.10
C TYR A 76 -12.72 -21.49 3.82
N TYR A 77 -11.82 -22.03 4.64
CA TYR A 77 -10.86 -21.20 5.39
C TYR A 77 -9.76 -20.64 4.49
N ILE A 78 -9.40 -21.35 3.42
CA ILE A 78 -8.49 -20.83 2.40
C ILE A 78 -9.09 -19.59 1.72
N TYR A 79 -10.37 -19.61 1.35
CA TYR A 79 -11.05 -18.45 0.77
C TYR A 79 -11.13 -17.24 1.71
N SER A 80 -11.29 -17.47 3.02
CA SER A 80 -11.34 -16.37 4.00
C SER A 80 -10.00 -15.63 4.18
N GLY A 81 -8.89 -16.28 3.82
CA GLY A 81 -7.54 -15.74 3.96
C GLY A 81 -6.96 -15.12 2.69
N LEU A 82 -7.69 -15.14 1.57
CA LEU A 82 -7.32 -14.57 0.28
C LEU A 82 -7.87 -13.16 0.09
#